data_AF-A0A3M1RI08-F1
#
_entry.id   AF-A0A3M1RI08-F1
#
_cell.length_a   1.000
_cell.length_b   1.000
_cell.length_c   1.000
_cell.angle_alpha   90.00
_cell.angle_beta   90.00
_cell.angle_gamma   90.00
#
_symmetry.space_group_name_H-M   'P 1'
#
loop_
_entity.id
_entity.type
_entity.pdbx_description
1 polymer ?
#
loop_
_entity_poly.entity_id
_entity_poly.type
_entity_poly.pdbx_seq_one_letter_code
_entity_poly.pdbx_strand_id
1 'polypeptide(L)'
;FFIVFFNTFEGARSVDQDLINAARLLGANRWQVMKTVVIPSTLAWTFTALTPSISFALIGVVIGEFIGGESGIGYLIILSLATLEAADMMVSLIILAVVGIALALCIQRIERRLLRWSPKYLEV
;
A
#
# COMPACT_ATOMS: atom_id res chain seq x y z
N PHE A 1 3.52 -1.80 -9.11
CA PHE A 1 4.73 -1.07 -9.53
C PHE A 1 4.48 0.43 -9.69
N PHE A 2 3.64 0.87 -10.62
CA PHE A 2 3.46 2.30 -10.95
C PHE A 2 2.99 3.17 -9.77
N ILE A 3 2.01 2.71 -8.98
CA ILE A 3 1.46 3.46 -7.83
C ILE A 3 2.48 3.61 -6.70
N VAL A 4 3.19 2.53 -6.37
CA VAL A 4 4.29 2.56 -5.39
C VAL A 4 5.37 3.54 -5.85
N PHE A 5 5.80 3.45 -7.11
CA PHE A 5 6.83 4.33 -7.66
C PHE A 5 6.43 5.80 -7.60
N PHE A 6 5.22 6.16 -8.05
CA PHE A 6 4.77 7.55 -8.06
C PHE A 6 4.62 8.13 -6.65
N ASN A 7 4.07 7.36 -5.71
CA ASN A 7 3.94 7.82 -4.32
C ASN A 7 5.30 7.93 -3.61
N THR A 8 6.24 7.01 -3.88
CA THR A 8 7.62 7.13 -3.39
C THR A 8 8.33 8.32 -4.00
N PHE A 9 8.11 8.60 -5.29
CA PHE A 9 8.73 9.72 -6.00
C PHE A 9 8.20 11.07 -5.51
N GLU A 10 6.89 11.22 -5.37
CA GLU A 10 6.26 12.37 -4.71
C GLU A 10 6.78 12.53 -3.27
N GLY A 11 6.87 11.42 -2.54
CA GLY A 11 7.39 11.40 -1.17
C GLY A 11 8.85 11.79 -1.00
N ALA A 12 9.70 11.42 -1.96
CA ALA A 12 11.09 11.85 -2.04
C ALA A 12 11.19 13.35 -2.35
N ARG A 13 10.23 13.89 -3.09
CA ARG A 13 10.17 15.30 -3.48
C ARG A 13 9.57 16.20 -2.40
N SER A 14 8.70 15.64 -1.54
CA SER A 14 8.11 16.30 -0.38
C SER A 14 8.95 16.13 0.90
N VAL A 15 10.20 15.67 0.79
CA VAL A 15 11.13 15.70 1.93
C VAL A 15 11.30 17.16 2.35
N ASP A 16 10.96 17.42 3.60
CA ASP A 16 10.86 18.76 4.14
C ASP A 16 12.20 19.49 4.00
N GLN A 17 12.20 20.56 3.19
CA GLN A 17 13.41 21.33 2.93
C GLN A 17 13.93 21.98 4.22
N ASP A 18 13.07 22.20 5.20
CA ASP A 18 13.44 22.77 6.50
C ASP A 18 14.29 21.79 7.33
N LEU A 19 14.02 20.48 7.25
CA LEU A 19 14.85 19.43 7.86
C LEU A 19 16.24 19.35 7.22
N ILE A 20 16.32 19.55 5.90
CA ILE A 20 17.59 19.58 5.16
C ILE A 20 18.38 20.84 5.53
N ASN A 21 17.71 21.99 5.62
CA ASN A 21 18.32 23.27 5.98
C ASN A 21 18.82 23.27 7.44
N ALA A 22 18.04 22.74 8.37
CA ALA A 22 18.44 22.58 9.77
C ALA A 22 19.68 21.67 9.91
N ALA A 23 19.72 20.54 9.20
CA ALA A 23 20.89 19.65 9.21
C ALA A 23 22.15 20.34 8.66
N ARG A 24 22.00 21.18 7.62
CA ARG A 24 23.12 21.98 7.09
C ARG A 24 23.57 23.09 8.03
N LEU A 25 22.64 23.74 8.74
CA LEU A 25 22.95 24.75 9.76
C LEU A 25 23.76 24.15 10.92
N LEU A 26 23.53 22.88 11.24
CA LEU A 26 24.29 22.11 12.23
C LEU A 26 25.62 21.54 11.70
N GLY A 27 26.01 21.86 10.45
CA GLY A 27 27.29 21.46 9.87
C GLY A 27 27.30 20.06 9.23
N ALA A 28 26.15 19.44 8.98
CA ALA A 28 26.11 18.12 8.36
C ALA A 28 26.61 18.15 6.90
N ASN A 29 27.53 17.24 6.56
CA ASN A 29 27.99 17.04 5.19
C ASN A 29 26.89 16.39 4.32
N ARG A 30 26.95 16.55 2.99
CA ARG A 30 25.97 16.01 2.02
C ARG A 30 25.66 14.53 2.25
N TRP A 31 26.67 13.72 2.58
CA TRP A 31 26.49 12.30 2.89
C TRP A 31 25.71 12.06 4.19
N GLN A 32 25.94 12.88 5.22
CA GLN A 32 25.20 12.79 6.49
C GLN A 32 23.74 13.20 6.31
N VAL A 33 23.47 14.25 5.53
CA VAL A 33 22.09 14.65 5.19
C VAL A 33 21.37 13.54 4.41
N MET A 34 22.06 12.94 3.42
CA MET A 34 21.47 11.88 2.61
C MET A 34 21.10 10.65 3.45
N LYS A 35 22.00 10.20 4.35
CA LYS A 35 21.79 9.00 5.15
C LYS A 35 20.83 9.19 6.33
N THR A 36 20.80 10.40 6.91
CA THR A 36 20.08 10.68 8.16
C THR A 36 18.71 11.32 7.95
N VAL A 37 18.51 12.00 6.82
CA VAL A 37 17.27 12.72 6.51
C VAL A 37 16.57 12.14 5.29
N VAL A 38 17.28 12.03 4.15
CA VAL A 38 16.66 11.68 2.86
C VAL A 38 16.27 10.20 2.79
N ILE A 39 17.20 9.28 3.05
CA ILE A 39 16.93 7.83 3.02
C ILE A 39 15.78 7.43 3.95
N PRO A 40 15.81 7.76 5.26
CA PRO A 40 14.73 7.37 6.16
C PRO A 40 13.38 8.00 5.80
N SER A 41 13.37 9.25 5.32
CA SER A 41 12.14 9.88 4.85
C SER A 41 11.58 9.17 3.62
N THR A 42 12.42 8.86 2.64
CA THR A 42 11.98 8.20 1.39
C THR A 42 11.49 6.77 1.64
N LEU A 43 12.12 6.06 2.60
CA LEU A 43 11.59 4.79 3.09
C LEU A 43 10.19 4.96 3.69
N ALA A 44 9.99 5.97 4.54
CA ALA A 44 8.69 6.19 5.18
C ALA A 44 7.55 6.40 4.16
N TRP A 45 7.85 7.17 3.10
CA TRP A 45 6.92 7.40 1.99
C TRP A 45 6.64 6.14 1.17
N THR A 46 7.67 5.32 0.92
CA THR A 46 7.49 4.03 0.21
C THR A 46 6.56 3.08 0.97
N PHE A 47 6.68 3.04 2.29
CA PHE A 47 5.79 2.22 3.11
C PHE A 47 4.36 2.76 3.16
N THR A 48 4.19 4.08 3.16
CA THR A 48 2.86 4.72 3.07
C THR A 48 2.18 4.41 1.72
N ALA A 49 2.96 4.25 0.66
CA ALA A 49 2.48 3.90 -0.67
C ALA A 49 2.01 2.45 -0.83
N LEU A 50 2.38 1.55 0.08
CA LEU A 50 2.01 0.13 0.01
C LEU A 50 0.51 -0.06 0.18
N THR A 51 -0.09 0.63 1.17
CA THR A 51 -1.51 0.48 1.50
C THR A 51 -2.45 0.70 0.29
N PRO A 52 -2.39 1.82 -0.46
CA PRO A 52 -3.21 1.96 -1.66
C PRO A 52 -2.82 0.97 -2.76
N SER A 53 -1.53 0.61 -2.88
CA SER A 53 -1.06 -0.30 -3.93
C SER A 53 -1.62 -1.72 -3.81
N ILE A 54 -1.90 -2.19 -2.59
CA ILE A 54 -2.53 -3.50 -2.40
C ILE A 54 -4.01 -3.48 -2.80
N SER A 55 -4.74 -2.41 -2.54
CA SER A 55 -6.13 -2.31 -3.02
C SER A 55 -6.20 -2.50 -4.53
N PHE A 56 -5.27 -1.89 -5.27
CA PHE A 56 -5.16 -2.10 -6.72
C PHE A 56 -4.66 -3.50 -7.10
N ALA A 57 -3.75 -4.10 -6.33
CA ALA A 57 -3.31 -5.48 -6.57
C ALA A 57 -4.46 -6.49 -6.41
N LEU A 58 -5.29 -6.31 -5.38
CA LEU A 58 -6.48 -7.13 -5.15
C LEU A 58 -7.44 -7.04 -6.34
N ILE A 59 -7.73 -5.82 -6.82
CA ILE A 59 -8.53 -5.60 -8.02
C ILE A 59 -7.92 -6.33 -9.22
N GLY A 60 -6.60 -6.22 -9.41
CA GLY A 60 -5.91 -6.90 -10.51
C GLY A 60 -6.00 -8.42 -10.46
N VAL A 61 -5.86 -9.03 -9.28
CA VAL A 61 -6.04 -10.48 -9.08
C VAL A 61 -7.47 -10.90 -9.42
N VAL A 62 -8.47 -10.18 -8.89
CA VAL A 62 -9.89 -10.50 -9.17
C VAL A 62 -10.20 -10.41 -10.66
N ILE A 63 -9.73 -9.36 -11.34
CA ILE A 63 -9.90 -9.22 -12.79
C ILE A 63 -9.15 -10.33 -13.56
N GLY A 64 -7.96 -10.74 -13.08
CA GLY A 64 -7.22 -11.85 -13.65
C GLY A 64 -7.96 -13.18 -13.54
N GLU A 65 -8.50 -13.47 -12.34
CA GLU A 65 -9.36 -14.64 -12.09
C GLU A 65 -10.63 -14.60 -12.95
N PHE A 66 -11.17 -13.41 -13.24
CA PHE A 66 -12.35 -13.25 -14.08
C PHE A 66 -12.14 -13.66 -15.54
N ILE A 67 -10.99 -13.29 -16.12
CA ILE A 67 -10.75 -13.43 -17.57
C ILE A 67 -10.15 -14.79 -17.91
N GLY A 68 -9.32 -15.36 -17.03
CA GLY A 68 -8.54 -16.57 -17.35
C GLY A 68 -8.36 -17.55 -16.20
N GLY A 69 -9.07 -17.36 -15.08
CA GLY A 69 -9.04 -18.31 -13.97
C GLY A 69 -10.01 -19.46 -14.20
N GLU A 70 -9.54 -20.69 -14.03
CA GLU A 70 -10.42 -21.88 -13.88
C GLU A 70 -10.79 -22.13 -12.40
N SER A 71 -10.28 -21.30 -11.49
CA SER A 71 -10.56 -21.35 -10.05
C SER A 71 -10.28 -20.00 -9.42
N GLY A 72 -10.84 -19.77 -8.22
CA GLY A 72 -10.67 -18.53 -7.47
C GLY A 72 -12.00 -17.91 -7.03
N ILE A 73 -11.93 -16.93 -6.14
CA ILE A 73 -13.14 -16.24 -5.65
C ILE A 73 -13.75 -15.43 -6.79
N GLY A 74 -12.92 -14.83 -7.63
CA GLY A 74 -13.40 -14.07 -8.77
C GLY A 74 -14.09 -14.95 -9.82
N TYR A 75 -13.56 -16.14 -10.05
CA TYR A 75 -14.19 -17.15 -10.90
C TYR A 75 -15.58 -17.56 -10.36
N LEU A 76 -15.69 -17.83 -9.06
CA LEU A 76 -16.96 -18.22 -8.44
C LEU A 76 -18.03 -17.12 -8.59
N ILE A 77 -17.67 -15.85 -8.47
CA ILE A 77 -18.60 -14.74 -8.70
C ILE A 77 -19.18 -14.77 -10.12
N ILE A 78 -18.34 -14.98 -11.14
CA ILE A 78 -18.80 -15.06 -12.53
C ILE A 78 -19.60 -16.33 -12.79
N LEU A 79 -19.18 -17.46 -12.21
CA LEU A 79 -19.89 -18.72 -12.36
C LEU A 79 -21.30 -18.60 -11.77
N SER A 80 -21.43 -18.09 -10.55
CA SER A 80 -22.73 -17.85 -9.90
C SER A 80 -23.57 -16.80 -10.64
N LEU A 81 -22.93 -15.80 -11.25
CA LEU A 81 -23.62 -14.85 -12.12
C LEU A 81 -24.16 -15.53 -13.39
N ALA A 82 -23.40 -16.45 -13.99
CA ALA A 82 -23.81 -17.20 -15.17
C ALA A 82 -24.92 -18.22 -14.87
N THR A 83 -24.93 -18.83 -13.68
CA THR A 83 -26.00 -19.74 -13.23
C THR A 83 -27.19 -19.00 -12.60
N LEU A 84 -27.11 -17.68 -12.44
CA LEU A 84 -28.10 -16.82 -11.77
C LEU A 84 -28.37 -17.22 -10.31
N GLU A 85 -27.40 -17.87 -9.67
CA GLU A 85 -27.46 -18.25 -8.26
C GLU A 85 -27.01 -17.09 -7.37
N ALA A 86 -27.96 -16.21 -7.04
CA ALA A 86 -27.70 -15.02 -6.23
C ALA A 86 -27.15 -15.34 -4.82
N ALA A 87 -27.51 -16.50 -4.25
CA ALA A 87 -27.01 -16.94 -2.95
C ALA A 87 -25.49 -17.16 -2.99
N ASP A 88 -25.01 -17.97 -3.94
CA ASP A 88 -23.59 -18.27 -4.10
C ASP A 88 -22.77 -17.04 -4.52
N MET A 89 -23.37 -16.15 -5.34
CA MET A 89 -22.75 -14.88 -5.68
C MET A 89 -22.54 -14.02 -4.44
N MET A 90 -23.55 -13.93 -3.56
CA MET A 90 -23.45 -13.14 -2.33
C MET A 90 -22.43 -13.72 -1.35
N VAL A 91 -22.38 -15.05 -1.20
CA VAL A 91 -21.37 -15.73 -0.39
C VAL A 91 -19.97 -15.41 -0.91
N SER A 92 -19.75 -15.51 -2.23
CA SER A 92 -18.47 -15.21 -2.86
C SER A 92 -18.04 -13.75 -2.67
N LEU A 93 -18.98 -12.80 -2.76
CA LEU A 93 -18.74 -11.39 -2.49
C LEU A 93 -18.38 -11.12 -1.03
N ILE A 94 -19.05 -11.78 -0.08
CA ILE A 94 -18.73 -11.65 1.35
C ILE A 94 -17.33 -12.20 1.63
N ILE A 95 -16.99 -13.37 1.08
CA ILE A 95 -15.64 -13.94 1.21
C ILE A 95 -14.60 -12.98 0.64
N LEU A 96 -14.86 -12.41 -0.54
CA LEU A 96 -13.96 -11.42 -1.15
C LEU A 96 -13.77 -10.20 -0.25
N ALA A 97 -14.85 -9.67 0.34
CA ALA A 97 -14.79 -8.55 1.26
C ALA A 97 -13.95 -8.88 2.52
N VAL A 98 -14.16 -10.05 3.11
CA VAL A 98 -13.38 -10.52 4.27
C VAL A 98 -11.90 -10.65 3.93
N VAL A 99 -11.56 -11.24 2.78
CA VAL A 99 -10.16 -11.36 2.32
C VAL A 99 -9.53 -9.99 2.09
N GLY A 100 -10.26 -9.07 1.46
CA GLY A 100 -9.81 -7.69 1.24
C GLY A 100 -9.52 -6.97 2.55
N ILE A 101 -10.44 -7.06 3.53
CA ILE A 101 -10.26 -6.47 4.87
C ILE A 101 -9.08 -7.13 5.59
N ALA A 102 -8.96 -8.46 5.55
CA ALA A 102 -7.87 -9.18 6.21
C ALA A 102 -6.51 -8.77 5.65
N LEU A 103 -6.37 -8.66 4.32
CA LEU A 103 -5.16 -8.17 3.67
C LEU A 103 -4.86 -6.73 4.07
N ALA A 104 -5.86 -5.84 4.01
CA ALA A 104 -5.70 -4.44 4.39
C ALA A 104 -5.22 -4.30 5.85
N LEU A 105 -5.82 -5.03 6.79
CA LEU A 105 -5.41 -5.03 8.19
C LEU A 105 -4.01 -5.60 8.39
N CYS A 106 -3.67 -6.68 7.69
CA CYS A 106 -2.34 -7.30 7.77
C CYS A 106 -1.26 -6.30 7.35
N ILE A 107 -1.49 -5.58 6.25
CA ILE A 107 -0.56 -4.56 5.75
C ILE A 107 -0.52 -3.35 6.66
N GLN A 108 -1.66 -2.84 7.14
CA GLN A 108 -1.66 -1.74 8.12
C GLN A 108 -0.84 -2.12 9.36
N ARG A 109 -0.86 -3.39 9.78
CA ARG A 109 -0.06 -3.87 10.90
C ARG A 109 1.44 -3.92 10.58
N ILE A 110 1.80 -4.33 9.36
CA ILE A 110 3.19 -4.32 8.87
C ILE A 110 3.69 -2.88 8.75
N GLU A 111 2.90 -1.99 8.15
CA GLU A 111 3.17 -0.57 8.01
C GLU A 111 3.39 0.07 9.40
N ARG A 112 2.48 -0.15 10.35
CA ARG A 112 2.64 0.32 11.74
C ARG A 112 3.84 -0.27 12.45
N ARG A 113 4.35 -1.45 12.05
CA ARG A 113 5.58 -2.02 12.63
C ARG A 113 6.84 -1.39 12.05
N LEU A 114 6.84 -1.06 10.77
CA LEU A 114 7.98 -0.51 10.04
C LEU A 114 8.08 1.02 10.18
N LEU A 115 6.94 1.71 10.30
CA LEU A 115 6.84 3.16 10.43
C LEU A 115 6.74 3.66 11.88
N ARG A 116 7.06 2.83 12.88
CA ARG A 116 7.06 3.22 14.31
C ARG A 116 7.92 4.45 14.62
N TRP A 117 8.88 4.73 13.75
CA TRP A 117 9.83 5.83 13.88
C TRP A 117 9.40 7.08 13.09
N SER A 118 8.35 7.00 12.24
CA SER A 118 7.88 8.13 11.43
C SER A 118 6.94 9.03 12.23
N PRO A 119 7.22 10.35 12.34
CA PRO A 119 6.44 11.27 13.17
C PRO A 119 4.98 11.46 12.73
N LYS A 120 4.60 11.05 11.51
CA LYS A 120 3.21 11.12 11.02
C LYS A 120 2.22 10.23 11.80
N TYR A 121 2.71 9.32 12.66
CA TYR A 121 1.89 8.49 13.55
C TYR A 121 1.72 9.06 14.97
N LEU A 122 2.38 10.18 15.31
CA LEU A 122 2.30 10.81 16.64
C LEU A 122 1.13 11.80 16.79
N GLU A 123 0.37 12.08 15.73
CA GLU A 123 -0.77 13.01 15.75
C GLU A 123 -2.15 12.32 15.69
N VAL A 124 -2.25 11.04 16.07
CA VAL A 124 -3.55 10.34 16.23
C VAL A 124 -3.86 10.09 17.69
#